data_AF-A0A7V4KCV0-F1
#
_entry.id   AF-A0A7V4KCV0-F1
#
_cell.length_a   1.000
_cell.length_b   1.000
_cell.length_c   1.000
_cell.angle_alpha   90.00
_cell.angle_beta   90.00
_cell.angle_gamma   90.00
#
_symmetry.space_group_name_H-M   'P 1'
#
loop_
_entity.id
_entity.type
_entity.pdbx_description
1 polymer ?
#
loop_
_entity_poly.entity_id
_entity_poly.type
_entity_poly.pdbx_seq_one_letter_code
_entity_poly.pdbx_strand_id
1 'polypeptide(L)'
;MDLSSIANNINYRYQQSSRMQIGGAVSGLDTQSIIEKLLEIESLPLQRLNDKYTQYTNLQKAYKKVSEKIRDFYDYITNFSLQATLIPKTATSSATSVLTASAAPSALDGTYNIDVLNLATNSIFKSGKLGREIQATDTYASIDTRYTPVDNSTVKIKIGSQEQQITISHSDTINDIISKLQQAFTDLGATANITFQDGKMKIESNKAFQISNVSGNFTFVFRLNDASLKQSGTTFTLESSGDIGVYSTFKTLSSLGISSDTTIKINGKEITLKTSDTLQTMLQKINNTVSDVYATYDDKSGQIVLTSKTTGDNIISVEGDNIALTPLKLDDVNSTFVLGQLAQVRVTFNGVTEELSSKSNTFIYNGLTLNLSALGSAIVTVGTDRDKIVERVKDFVNKWNELTDFLYTKITEDKVKGKSEDQMNEDEKLQGLLKNDAFLRRIFDKFRNFLTVNVNGKTLRDLGISSGDTGRGFQNTMRGKITLDEDRLRKFID
;
A
#
# COMPACT_ATOMS: atom_id res chain seq x y z
N MET A 1 -37.53 8.06 23.62
CA MET A 1 -38.91 8.58 23.66
C MET A 1 -38.93 9.81 22.77
N ASP A 2 -39.64 9.71 21.67
CA ASP A 2 -39.63 10.66 20.55
C ASP A 2 -40.48 11.89 20.90
N LEU A 3 -39.85 13.07 20.92
CA LEU A 3 -40.50 14.34 21.28
C LEU A 3 -41.54 14.79 20.24
N SER A 4 -41.53 14.22 19.03
CA SER A 4 -42.55 14.50 18.01
C SER A 4 -43.91 13.91 18.38
N SER A 5 -43.96 12.75 19.07
CA SER A 5 -45.24 12.10 19.42
C SER A 5 -45.93 12.71 20.64
N ILE A 6 -45.18 13.43 21.48
CA ILE A 6 -45.73 14.17 22.63
C ILE A 6 -46.19 15.56 22.17
N ALA A 7 -45.41 16.25 21.33
CA ALA A 7 -45.84 17.50 20.71
C ALA A 7 -47.12 17.33 19.85
N ASN A 8 -47.25 16.21 19.13
CA ASN A 8 -48.44 15.90 18.34
C ASN A 8 -49.66 15.53 19.21
N ASN A 9 -49.49 14.88 20.36
CA ASN A 9 -50.59 14.61 21.29
C ASN A 9 -51.09 15.88 22.01
N ILE A 10 -50.23 16.88 22.16
CA ILE A 10 -50.60 18.18 22.74
C ILE A 10 -51.48 18.97 21.74
N ASN A 11 -51.15 19.00 20.45
CA ASN A 11 -51.99 19.71 19.46
C ASN A 11 -53.40 19.12 19.27
N TYR A 12 -53.59 17.81 19.48
CA TYR A 12 -54.90 17.17 19.31
C TYR A 12 -55.86 17.33 20.50
N ARG A 13 -55.35 17.48 21.74
CA ARG A 13 -56.22 17.61 22.93
C ARG A 13 -56.74 19.03 23.17
N TYR A 14 -56.10 20.05 22.60
CA TYR A 14 -56.56 21.45 22.72
C TYR A 14 -57.55 21.89 21.62
N GLN A 15 -57.83 21.05 20.62
CA GLN A 15 -58.86 21.33 19.60
C GLN A 15 -60.26 20.82 19.96
N GLN A 16 -60.43 20.07 21.06
CA GLN A 16 -61.75 19.57 21.51
C GLN A 16 -61.95 19.69 23.02
N SER A 17 -62.23 20.90 23.52
CA SER A 17 -63.39 21.10 24.40
C SER A 17 -63.71 22.59 24.55
N SER A 18 -64.87 22.95 24.00
CA SER A 18 -65.75 24.04 24.43
C SER A 18 -65.19 25.47 24.47
N ARG A 19 -65.48 26.23 23.40
CA ARG A 19 -65.71 27.69 23.49
C ARG A 19 -66.75 27.96 24.59
N MET A 20 -66.31 28.28 25.79
CA MET A 20 -67.16 28.95 26.77
C MET A 20 -67.21 30.43 26.41
N GLN A 21 -68.15 30.77 25.54
CA GLN A 21 -68.47 32.15 25.21
C GLN A 21 -69.41 32.66 26.32
N ILE A 22 -68.83 33.20 27.40
CA ILE A 22 -69.62 33.97 28.37
C ILE A 22 -69.86 35.35 27.75
N GLY A 23 -71.05 35.53 27.18
CA GLY A 23 -71.58 36.84 26.82
C GLY A 23 -71.95 37.62 28.07
N GLY A 24 -71.63 38.91 28.10
CA GLY A 24 -72.00 39.79 29.20
C GLY A 24 -71.26 41.13 29.16
N ALA A 25 -71.58 41.95 28.16
CA ALA A 25 -71.24 43.37 28.14
C ALA A 25 -71.98 44.10 29.27
N VAL A 26 -71.42 44.13 30.49
CA VAL A 26 -71.47 45.21 31.51
C VAL A 26 -70.47 44.80 32.60
N SER A 27 -69.17 45.00 32.34
CA SER A 27 -68.13 45.22 33.35
C SER A 27 -66.84 45.54 32.59
N GLY A 28 -66.15 46.63 32.94
CA GLY A 28 -64.87 47.02 32.33
C GLY A 28 -63.71 46.10 32.69
N LEU A 29 -63.90 44.79 32.55
CA LEU A 29 -62.90 43.75 32.84
C LEU A 29 -62.39 43.18 31.51
N ASP A 30 -61.09 43.35 31.28
CA ASP A 30 -60.35 42.76 30.15
C ASP A 30 -60.21 41.24 30.37
N THR A 31 -61.27 40.53 30.02
CA THR A 31 -61.38 39.07 30.17
C THR A 31 -60.30 38.31 29.40
N GLN A 32 -59.80 38.86 28.30
CA GLN A 32 -58.74 38.24 27.51
C GLN A 32 -57.39 38.32 28.22
N SER A 33 -57.02 39.48 28.78
CA SER A 33 -55.80 39.62 29.59
C SER A 33 -55.84 38.76 30.87
N ILE A 34 -57.03 38.55 31.45
CA ILE A 34 -57.22 37.68 32.61
C ILE A 34 -57.06 36.22 32.20
N ILE A 35 -57.62 35.80 31.06
CA ILE A 35 -57.44 34.44 30.51
C ILE A 35 -55.98 34.18 30.17
N GLU A 36 -55.26 35.14 29.55
CA GLU A 36 -53.83 35.02 29.25
C GLU A 36 -52.98 34.90 30.52
N LYS A 37 -53.24 35.71 31.54
CA LYS A 37 -52.54 35.62 32.84
C LYS A 37 -52.87 34.33 33.59
N LEU A 38 -54.11 33.83 33.50
CA LEU A 38 -54.49 32.54 34.07
C LEU A 38 -53.81 31.39 33.31
N LEU A 39 -53.74 31.45 31.98
CA LEU A 39 -53.01 30.49 31.16
C LEU A 39 -51.52 30.50 31.46
N GLU A 40 -50.92 31.68 31.67
CA GLU A 40 -49.52 31.80 32.09
C GLU A 40 -49.30 31.12 33.44
N ILE A 41 -50.16 31.40 34.44
CA ILE A 41 -50.09 30.79 35.77
C ILE A 41 -50.30 29.27 35.73
N GLU A 42 -51.27 28.78 34.94
CA GLU A 42 -51.54 27.35 34.76
C GLU A 42 -50.44 26.63 33.95
N SER A 43 -49.65 27.37 33.16
CA SER A 43 -48.48 26.84 32.45
C SER A 43 -47.21 26.75 33.33
N LEU A 44 -47.16 27.44 34.47
CA LEU A 44 -45.99 27.46 35.36
C LEU A 44 -45.54 26.06 35.82
N PRO A 45 -46.43 25.13 36.21
CA PRO A 45 -46.01 23.76 36.55
C PRO A 45 -45.35 23.04 35.39
N LEU A 46 -45.84 23.26 34.15
CA LEU A 46 -45.29 22.67 32.94
C LEU A 46 -43.92 23.28 32.59
N GLN A 47 -43.79 24.60 32.67
CA GLN A 47 -42.51 25.30 32.48
C GLN A 47 -41.47 24.80 33.49
N ARG A 48 -41.82 24.74 34.78
CA ARG A 48 -40.94 24.17 35.83
C ARG A 48 -40.53 22.73 35.54
N LEU A 49 -41.43 21.93 34.97
CA LEU A 49 -41.12 20.54 34.59
C LEU A 49 -40.16 20.49 33.39
N ASN A 50 -40.37 21.35 32.40
CA ASN A 50 -39.50 21.46 31.22
C ASN A 50 -38.10 21.97 31.60
N ASP A 51 -38.01 22.93 32.53
CA ASP A 51 -36.74 23.44 33.07
C ASP A 51 -35.98 22.33 33.81
N LYS A 52 -36.68 21.57 34.66
CA LYS A 52 -36.10 20.39 35.33
C LYS A 52 -35.62 19.36 34.31
N TYR A 53 -36.43 19.06 33.28
CA TYR A 53 -36.07 18.11 32.23
C TYR A 53 -34.80 18.55 31.49
N THR A 54 -34.71 19.83 31.12
CA THR A 54 -33.54 20.41 30.46
C THR A 54 -32.31 20.38 31.36
N GLN A 55 -32.47 20.72 32.64
CA GLN A 55 -31.39 20.62 33.63
C GLN A 55 -30.86 19.20 33.77
N TYR A 56 -31.73 18.19 33.89
CA TYR A 56 -31.32 16.79 33.98
C TYR A 56 -30.70 16.28 32.67
N THR A 57 -31.21 16.72 31.52
CA THR A 57 -30.64 16.37 30.21
C THR A 57 -29.22 16.93 30.07
N ASN A 58 -29.01 18.20 30.44
CA ASN A 58 -27.69 18.82 30.42
C ASN A 58 -26.75 18.17 31.43
N LEU A 59 -27.23 17.85 32.64
CA LEU A 59 -26.43 17.10 33.62
C LEU A 59 -26.03 15.71 33.10
N GLN A 60 -26.95 14.98 32.46
CA GLN A 60 -26.66 13.70 31.82
C GLN A 60 -25.59 13.84 30.73
N LYS A 61 -25.69 14.85 29.86
CA LYS A 61 -24.68 15.16 28.84
C LYS A 61 -23.31 15.48 29.47
N ALA A 62 -23.29 16.22 30.58
CA ALA A 62 -22.05 16.53 31.30
C ALA A 62 -21.37 15.26 31.85
N TYR A 63 -22.13 14.37 32.51
CA TYR A 63 -21.58 13.08 32.94
C TYR A 63 -21.16 12.18 31.78
N LYS A 64 -21.88 12.23 30.64
CA LYS A 64 -21.49 11.49 29.43
C LYS A 64 -20.11 11.94 28.92
N LYS A 65 -19.85 13.25 28.84
CA LYS A 65 -18.52 13.78 28.46
C LYS A 65 -17.41 13.32 29.41
N VAL A 66 -17.70 13.27 30.71
CA VAL A 66 -16.76 12.72 31.71
C VAL A 66 -16.50 11.23 31.48
N SER A 67 -17.56 10.44 31.28
CA SER A 67 -17.47 8.99 31.02
C SER A 67 -16.65 8.70 29.77
N GLU A 68 -16.86 9.47 28.69
CA GLU A 68 -16.08 9.38 27.45
C GLU A 68 -14.61 9.69 27.70
N LYS A 69 -14.27 10.80 28.38
CA LYS A 69 -12.86 11.15 28.66
C LYS A 69 -12.15 10.10 29.54
N ILE A 70 -12.85 9.49 30.50
CA ILE A 70 -12.31 8.39 31.32
C ILE A 70 -12.13 7.12 30.46
N ARG A 71 -13.07 6.82 29.57
CA ARG A 71 -12.99 5.68 28.66
C ARG A 71 -11.81 5.80 27.70
N ASP A 72 -11.61 6.97 27.10
CA ASP A 72 -10.47 7.23 26.22
C ASP A 72 -9.13 6.94 26.93
N PHE A 73 -9.03 7.36 28.19
CA PHE A 73 -7.85 7.08 29.01
C PHE A 73 -7.73 5.59 29.36
N TYR A 74 -8.84 4.92 29.67
CA TYR A 74 -8.86 3.47 29.92
C TYR A 74 -8.38 2.66 28.69
N ASP A 75 -8.86 3.01 27.50
CA ASP A 75 -8.47 2.35 26.25
C ASP A 75 -6.98 2.59 25.96
N TYR A 76 -6.49 3.82 26.19
CA TYR A 76 -5.07 4.15 26.11
C TYR A 76 -4.22 3.30 27.07
N ILE A 77 -4.59 3.22 28.36
CA ILE A 77 -3.84 2.48 29.38
C ILE A 77 -3.83 0.98 29.09
N THR A 78 -4.94 0.43 28.58
CA THR A 78 -5.02 -0.98 28.19
C THR A 78 -3.93 -1.31 27.17
N ASN A 79 -3.79 -0.50 26.12
CA ASN A 79 -2.74 -0.67 25.11
C ASN A 79 -1.33 -0.39 25.64
N PHE A 80 -1.18 0.64 26.47
CA PHE A 80 0.09 1.01 27.10
C PHE A 80 0.62 -0.10 28.02
N SER A 81 -0.27 -0.83 28.70
CA SER A 81 0.10 -1.91 29.63
C SER A 81 0.65 -3.18 28.96
N LEU A 82 0.50 -3.30 27.63
CA LEU A 82 1.04 -4.44 26.89
C LEU A 82 2.57 -4.37 26.83
N GLN A 83 3.25 -5.48 27.11
CA GLN A 83 4.72 -5.51 27.13
C GLN A 83 5.36 -5.04 25.81
N ALA A 84 4.78 -5.40 24.66
CA ALA A 84 5.25 -4.93 23.35
C ALA A 84 5.20 -3.39 23.21
N THR A 85 4.21 -2.78 23.87
CA THR A 85 4.00 -1.34 23.93
C THR A 85 4.80 -0.70 25.07
N LEU A 86 5.21 -1.41 26.11
CA LEU A 86 5.97 -0.78 27.20
C LEU A 86 7.48 -0.95 27.03
N ILE A 87 7.94 -2.06 26.47
CA ILE A 87 9.35 -2.43 26.34
C ILE A 87 9.63 -2.83 24.87
N PRO A 88 9.64 -1.85 23.95
CA PRO A 88 9.97 -2.11 22.55
C PRO A 88 11.42 -2.58 22.40
N LYS A 89 11.66 -3.46 21.44
CA LYS A 89 13.02 -3.86 21.03
C LYS A 89 13.46 -3.08 19.79
N THR A 90 14.76 -2.82 19.69
CA THR A 90 15.43 -2.41 18.46
C THR A 90 16.22 -3.59 17.87
N ALA A 91 16.40 -3.56 16.56
CA ALA A 91 17.40 -4.36 15.86
C ALA A 91 18.11 -3.47 14.85
N THR A 92 19.40 -3.23 15.05
CA THR A 92 20.19 -2.34 14.19
C THR A 92 21.21 -3.17 13.41
N SER A 93 21.15 -3.09 12.08
CA SER A 93 22.10 -3.74 11.18
C SER A 93 23.30 -2.82 10.91
N SER A 94 24.51 -3.38 10.95
CA SER A 94 25.74 -2.67 10.55
C SER A 94 25.86 -2.47 9.03
N ALA A 95 25.09 -3.22 8.22
CA ALA A 95 25.14 -3.18 6.76
C ALA A 95 23.72 -3.30 6.17
N THR A 96 23.00 -2.19 6.13
CA THR A 96 21.61 -2.13 5.64
C THR A 96 21.46 -2.42 4.14
N SER A 97 22.53 -2.30 3.37
CA SER A 97 22.58 -2.73 1.96
C SER A 97 22.60 -4.25 1.81
N VAL A 98 23.04 -4.99 2.83
CA VAL A 98 23.06 -6.46 2.86
C VAL A 98 21.77 -6.98 3.47
N LEU A 99 21.39 -6.49 4.65
CA LEU A 99 20.14 -6.87 5.31
C LEU A 99 19.62 -5.80 6.27
N THR A 100 18.31 -5.82 6.49
CA THR A 100 17.63 -5.09 7.57
C THR A 100 17.06 -6.07 8.59
N ALA A 101 16.80 -5.59 9.79
CA ALA A 101 16.29 -6.43 10.86
C ALA A 101 15.21 -5.71 11.69
N SER A 102 14.28 -6.49 12.25
CA SER A 102 13.33 -6.03 13.26
C SER A 102 13.20 -7.06 14.37
N ALA A 103 13.03 -6.61 15.61
CA ALA A 103 12.96 -7.48 16.78
C ALA A 103 11.55 -7.48 17.39
N ALA A 104 11.00 -8.67 17.59
CA ALA A 104 9.83 -8.87 18.43
C ALA A 104 10.17 -8.68 19.93
N PRO A 105 9.19 -8.44 20.81
CA PRO A 105 9.45 -8.30 22.25
C PRO A 105 10.10 -9.53 22.91
N SER A 106 9.93 -10.71 22.31
CA SER A 106 10.56 -11.96 22.73
C SER A 106 12.00 -12.15 22.23
N ALA A 107 12.50 -11.23 21.41
CA ALA A 107 13.87 -11.31 20.90
C ALA A 107 14.88 -11.14 22.04
N LEU A 108 15.91 -11.99 22.02
CA LEU A 108 16.99 -11.92 23.01
C LEU A 108 17.92 -10.76 22.67
N ASP A 109 18.28 -9.99 23.70
CA ASP A 109 19.25 -8.91 23.57
C ASP A 109 20.64 -9.47 23.30
N GLY A 110 21.41 -8.75 22.49
CA GLY A 110 22.78 -9.09 22.15
C GLY A 110 23.11 -8.87 20.68
N THR A 111 24.24 -9.44 20.26
CA THR A 111 24.81 -9.22 18.94
C THR A 111 24.76 -10.52 18.13
N TYR A 112 24.12 -10.44 16.96
CA TYR A 112 23.97 -11.52 16.00
C TYR A 112 24.89 -11.25 14.81
N ASN A 113 25.84 -12.14 14.55
CA ASN A 113 26.64 -12.07 13.31
C ASN A 113 25.92 -12.88 12.23
N ILE A 114 25.56 -12.22 11.13
CA ILE A 114 24.79 -12.81 10.04
C ILE A 114 25.64 -12.81 8.78
N ASP A 115 25.86 -13.97 8.18
CA ASP A 115 26.44 -14.11 6.84
C ASP A 115 25.35 -14.54 5.87
N VAL A 116 25.07 -13.71 4.87
CA VAL A 116 24.16 -14.03 3.77
C VAL A 116 24.92 -14.75 2.67
N LEU A 117 24.69 -16.05 2.58
CA LEU A 117 25.40 -16.95 1.67
C LEU A 117 24.71 -17.02 0.30
N ASN A 118 23.37 -16.98 0.29
CA ASN A 118 22.58 -16.97 -0.93
C ASN A 118 21.27 -16.22 -0.78
N LEU A 119 20.74 -15.71 -1.89
CA LEU A 119 19.40 -15.13 -1.96
C LEU A 119 18.42 -16.11 -2.61
N ALA A 120 17.18 -16.10 -2.13
CA ALA A 120 16.11 -16.85 -2.75
C ALA A 120 15.75 -16.21 -4.09
N THR A 121 15.66 -17.03 -5.13
CA THR A 121 15.27 -16.61 -6.49
C THR A 121 14.04 -17.36 -6.96
N ASN A 122 13.31 -16.79 -7.92
CA ASN A 122 12.16 -17.45 -8.53
C ASN A 122 12.64 -18.54 -9.51
N SER A 123 11.85 -19.60 -9.64
CA SER A 123 12.03 -20.58 -10.70
C SER A 123 11.49 -20.03 -12.02
N ILE A 124 12.13 -20.39 -13.12
CA ILE A 124 11.79 -19.91 -14.45
C ILE A 124 11.73 -21.09 -15.41
N PHE A 125 10.62 -21.23 -16.12
CA PHE A 125 10.48 -22.11 -17.28
C PHE A 125 10.35 -21.24 -18.52
N LYS A 126 11.18 -21.48 -19.54
CA LYS A 126 11.14 -20.76 -20.82
C LYS A 126 10.85 -21.74 -21.95
N SER A 127 9.91 -21.40 -22.82
CA SER A 127 9.73 -22.12 -24.08
C SER A 127 10.94 -21.92 -25.01
N GLY A 128 11.02 -22.73 -26.06
CA GLY A 128 11.82 -22.39 -27.23
C GLY A 128 11.27 -21.15 -27.95
N LYS A 129 12.00 -20.66 -28.97
CA LYS A 129 11.57 -19.53 -29.80
C LYS A 129 10.29 -19.86 -30.56
N LEU A 130 9.25 -19.08 -30.31
CA LEU A 130 8.02 -18.99 -31.10
C LEU A 130 8.23 -18.05 -32.28
N GLY A 131 8.60 -18.63 -33.40
CA GLY A 131 8.82 -17.88 -34.60
C GLY A 131 9.24 -18.77 -35.74
N ARG A 132 9.37 -18.16 -36.91
CA ARG A 132 10.05 -18.78 -38.03
C ARG A 132 11.52 -18.41 -38.01
N GLU A 133 12.38 -19.33 -38.43
CA GLU A 133 13.74 -18.98 -38.80
C GLU A 133 13.70 -18.21 -40.13
N ILE A 134 14.21 -16.98 -40.13
CA ILE A 134 14.20 -16.12 -41.31
C ILE A 134 15.58 -16.15 -41.94
N GLN A 135 15.64 -16.40 -43.24
CA GLN A 135 16.88 -16.46 -44.02
C GLN A 135 16.99 -15.24 -44.93
N ALA A 136 18.21 -14.87 -45.33
CA ALA A 136 18.43 -13.71 -46.21
C ALA A 136 17.79 -13.86 -47.61
N THR A 137 17.45 -15.10 -48.00
CA THR A 137 16.73 -15.43 -49.24
C THR A 137 15.21 -15.37 -49.10
N ASP A 138 14.67 -15.21 -47.90
CA ASP A 138 13.23 -15.09 -47.69
C ASP A 138 12.71 -13.79 -48.29
N THR A 139 11.52 -13.86 -48.89
CA THR A 139 10.86 -12.69 -49.46
C THR A 139 10.23 -11.84 -48.36
N TYR A 140 10.10 -10.53 -48.60
CA TYR A 140 9.47 -9.59 -47.69
C TYR A 140 8.07 -10.05 -47.29
N ALA A 141 7.26 -10.51 -48.25
CA ALA A 141 5.91 -11.02 -48.01
C ALA A 141 5.87 -12.21 -47.04
N SER A 142 6.91 -13.04 -47.06
CA SER A 142 6.95 -14.22 -46.21
C SER A 142 7.09 -13.85 -44.74
N ILE A 143 7.58 -12.66 -44.37
CA ILE A 143 7.84 -12.23 -42.98
C ILE A 143 6.54 -11.84 -42.26
N ASP A 144 5.47 -12.62 -42.44
CA ASP A 144 4.18 -12.49 -41.74
C ASP A 144 4.23 -13.16 -40.35
N THR A 145 5.15 -12.66 -39.52
CA THR A 145 5.41 -13.16 -38.17
C THR A 145 4.77 -12.23 -37.15
N ARG A 146 5.33 -11.03 -36.96
CA ARG A 146 4.82 -10.03 -36.03
C ARG A 146 3.82 -9.08 -36.69
N TYR A 147 4.15 -8.64 -37.90
CA TYR A 147 3.34 -7.74 -38.70
C TYR A 147 3.15 -8.38 -40.07
N THR A 148 1.94 -8.25 -40.63
CA THR A 148 1.71 -8.67 -42.02
C THR A 148 2.36 -7.64 -42.95
N PRO A 149 3.34 -8.03 -43.78
CA PRO A 149 4.05 -7.10 -44.66
C PRO A 149 3.11 -6.44 -45.68
N VAL A 150 3.17 -5.12 -45.80
CA VAL A 150 2.40 -4.35 -46.80
C VAL A 150 3.21 -4.24 -48.08
N ASP A 151 2.63 -4.67 -49.22
CA ASP A 151 3.30 -4.59 -50.52
C ASP A 151 3.65 -3.14 -50.89
N ASN A 152 4.72 -2.98 -51.66
CA ASN A 152 5.24 -1.68 -52.10
C ASN A 152 5.41 -0.66 -50.94
N SER A 153 5.87 -1.14 -49.78
CA SER A 153 6.21 -0.29 -48.64
C SER A 153 7.30 0.70 -49.04
N THR A 154 7.04 2.00 -48.90
CA THR A 154 8.00 3.05 -49.26
C THR A 154 8.75 3.51 -48.03
N VAL A 155 10.07 3.36 -48.07
CA VAL A 155 11.00 3.69 -46.97
C VAL A 155 11.80 4.91 -47.35
N LYS A 156 11.95 5.83 -46.41
CA LYS A 156 12.80 7.01 -46.56
C LYS A 156 14.04 6.90 -45.68
N ILE A 157 15.19 7.16 -46.28
CA ILE A 157 16.46 7.37 -45.59
C ILE A 157 16.81 8.85 -45.69
N LYS A 158 17.18 9.46 -44.56
CA LYS A 158 17.61 10.87 -44.49
C LYS A 158 19.00 10.96 -43.88
N ILE A 159 19.90 11.70 -44.52
CA ILE A 159 21.25 12.03 -44.03
C ILE A 159 21.46 13.54 -44.14
N GLY A 160 21.56 14.21 -43.00
CA GLY A 160 21.57 15.67 -42.95
C GLY A 160 20.26 16.25 -43.54
N SER A 161 20.37 17.05 -44.60
CA SER A 161 19.26 17.65 -45.33
C SER A 161 18.83 16.87 -46.58
N GLN A 162 19.57 15.84 -46.98
CA GLN A 162 19.26 15.02 -48.16
C GLN A 162 18.39 13.82 -47.77
N GLU A 163 17.46 13.42 -48.63
CA GLU A 163 16.62 12.24 -48.44
C GLU A 163 16.48 11.41 -49.72
N GLN A 164 16.41 10.09 -49.55
CA GLN A 164 16.19 9.11 -50.61
C GLN A 164 15.02 8.21 -50.22
N GLN A 165 14.13 7.92 -51.17
CA GLN A 165 13.04 6.97 -50.99
C GLN A 165 13.30 5.70 -51.79
N ILE A 166 12.94 4.55 -51.22
CA ILE A 166 13.01 3.24 -51.85
C ILE A 166 11.69 2.50 -51.65
N THR A 167 11.31 1.69 -52.64
CA THR A 167 10.11 0.84 -52.57
C THR A 167 10.51 -0.62 -52.34
N ILE A 168 9.91 -1.22 -51.32
CA ILE A 168 10.05 -2.62 -50.96
C ILE A 168 8.78 -3.37 -51.34
N SER A 169 8.90 -4.24 -52.33
CA SER A 169 7.85 -5.11 -52.84
C SER A 169 7.83 -6.45 -52.11
N HIS A 170 6.69 -7.13 -52.17
CA HIS A 170 6.49 -8.47 -51.63
C HIS A 170 7.48 -9.51 -52.16
N SER A 171 7.89 -9.38 -53.42
CA SER A 171 8.84 -10.29 -54.08
C SER A 171 10.29 -10.05 -53.69
N ASP A 172 10.63 -8.88 -53.14
CA ASP A 172 12.01 -8.60 -52.76
C ASP A 172 12.46 -9.56 -51.66
N THR A 173 13.60 -10.21 -51.86
CA THR A 173 14.28 -10.96 -50.78
C THR A 173 14.94 -10.01 -49.80
N ILE A 174 15.28 -10.48 -48.60
CA ILE A 174 16.08 -9.66 -47.66
C ILE A 174 17.40 -9.22 -48.29
N ASN A 175 18.04 -10.04 -49.12
CA ASN A 175 19.24 -9.65 -49.90
C ASN A 175 18.95 -8.51 -50.88
N ASP A 176 17.81 -8.54 -51.57
CA ASP A 176 17.40 -7.43 -52.47
C ASP A 176 17.15 -6.14 -51.69
N ILE A 177 16.50 -6.24 -50.53
CA ILE A 177 16.26 -5.12 -49.62
C ILE A 177 17.58 -4.53 -49.12
N ILE A 178 18.51 -5.37 -48.68
CA ILE A 178 19.85 -4.96 -48.24
C ILE A 178 20.54 -4.18 -49.36
N SER A 179 20.51 -4.71 -50.59
CA SER A 179 21.13 -4.08 -51.76
C SER A 179 20.49 -2.72 -52.07
N LYS A 180 19.15 -2.62 -52.04
CA LYS A 180 18.40 -1.37 -52.23
C LYS A 180 18.74 -0.32 -51.16
N LEU A 181 18.81 -0.73 -49.90
CA LEU A 181 19.20 0.16 -48.79
C LEU A 181 20.64 0.65 -48.98
N GLN A 182 21.60 -0.23 -49.27
CA GLN A 182 23.00 0.14 -49.49
C GLN A 182 23.17 1.11 -50.65
N GLN A 183 22.44 0.91 -51.75
CA GLN A 183 22.43 1.85 -52.87
C GLN A 183 21.89 3.21 -52.43
N ALA A 184 20.77 3.26 -51.69
CA ALA A 184 20.21 4.52 -51.21
C ALA A 184 21.16 5.28 -50.24
N PHE A 185 21.93 4.57 -49.41
CA PHE A 185 22.98 5.21 -48.61
C PHE A 185 24.11 5.78 -49.48
N THR A 186 24.50 5.05 -50.53
CA THR A 186 25.54 5.47 -51.48
C THR A 186 25.11 6.72 -52.25
N ASP A 187 23.86 6.77 -52.71
CA ASP A 187 23.28 7.93 -53.41
C ASP A 187 23.23 9.19 -52.53
N LEU A 188 23.10 9.00 -51.21
CA LEU A 188 23.18 10.07 -50.20
C LEU A 188 24.64 10.40 -49.78
N GLY A 189 25.63 9.81 -50.43
CA GLY A 189 27.05 10.03 -50.18
C GLY A 189 27.54 9.46 -48.84
N ALA A 190 26.90 8.41 -48.32
CA ALA A 190 27.36 7.66 -47.16
C ALA A 190 27.86 6.27 -47.57
N THR A 191 28.72 5.69 -46.74
CA THR A 191 29.11 4.29 -46.85
C THR A 191 28.36 3.52 -45.79
N ALA A 192 27.56 2.52 -46.20
CA ALA A 192 26.80 1.68 -45.30
C ALA A 192 27.14 0.19 -45.48
N ASN A 193 27.41 -0.48 -44.37
CA ASN A 193 27.46 -1.93 -44.29
C ASN A 193 26.15 -2.43 -43.66
N ILE A 194 25.41 -3.27 -44.37
CA ILE A 194 24.14 -3.80 -43.89
C ILE A 194 24.24 -5.32 -43.87
N THR A 195 23.94 -5.90 -42.71
CA THR A 195 24.03 -7.34 -42.46
C THR A 195 22.72 -7.86 -41.90
N PHE A 196 22.44 -9.14 -42.15
CA PHE A 196 21.32 -9.85 -41.56
C PHE A 196 21.83 -11.14 -40.91
N GLN A 197 21.78 -11.20 -39.58
CA GLN A 197 22.27 -12.32 -38.77
C GLN A 197 21.34 -12.49 -37.57
N ASP A 198 21.14 -13.73 -37.13
CA ASP A 198 20.28 -14.08 -35.99
C ASP A 198 18.88 -13.42 -36.03
N GLY A 199 18.29 -13.39 -37.23
CA GLY A 199 16.97 -12.81 -37.46
C GLY A 199 16.92 -11.29 -37.32
N LYS A 200 18.06 -10.58 -37.30
CA LYS A 200 18.13 -9.13 -37.14
C LYS A 200 18.84 -8.46 -38.30
N MET A 201 18.32 -7.31 -38.72
CA MET A 201 19.01 -6.42 -39.64
C MET A 201 19.85 -5.43 -38.84
N LYS A 202 21.12 -5.31 -39.20
CA LYS A 202 22.06 -4.32 -38.65
C LYS A 202 22.58 -3.43 -39.76
N ILE A 203 22.36 -2.12 -39.63
CA ILE A 203 22.78 -1.06 -40.56
C ILE A 203 23.88 -0.26 -39.87
N GLU A 204 25.07 -0.26 -40.44
CA GLU A 204 26.21 0.53 -39.98
C GLU A 204 26.58 1.56 -41.05
N SER A 205 26.59 2.83 -40.70
CA SER A 205 26.88 3.94 -41.61
C SER A 205 28.00 4.83 -41.07
N ASN A 206 28.83 5.37 -41.95
CA ASN A 206 29.82 6.40 -41.59
C ASN A 206 29.22 7.80 -41.34
N LYS A 207 27.92 7.97 -41.58
CA LYS A 207 27.17 9.21 -41.33
C LYS A 207 25.90 8.93 -40.52
N ALA A 208 25.53 9.86 -39.66
CA ALA A 208 24.25 9.81 -38.95
C ALA A 208 23.09 9.80 -39.94
N PHE A 209 22.11 8.92 -39.71
CA PHE A 209 20.99 8.73 -40.60
C PHE A 209 19.68 8.53 -39.83
N GLN A 210 18.57 8.72 -40.54
CA GLN A 210 17.23 8.34 -40.07
C GLN A 210 16.57 7.46 -41.12
N ILE A 211 15.86 6.42 -40.67
CA ILE A 211 15.04 5.56 -41.52
C ILE A 211 13.59 5.59 -41.02
N SER A 212 12.65 5.78 -41.93
CA SER A 212 11.22 5.90 -41.60
C SER A 212 10.33 5.40 -42.73
N ASN A 213 9.13 4.91 -42.43
CA ASN A 213 8.14 4.63 -43.47
C ASN A 213 7.54 5.95 -44.00
N VAL A 214 7.41 6.06 -45.32
CA VAL A 214 6.54 7.03 -45.99
C VAL A 214 5.15 6.42 -46.18
N SER A 215 5.10 5.15 -46.59
CA SER A 215 3.90 4.32 -46.71
C SER A 215 4.24 2.86 -46.39
N GLY A 216 3.23 2.06 -46.05
CA GLY A 216 3.44 0.66 -45.65
C GLY A 216 4.07 0.53 -44.26
N ASN A 217 4.75 -0.59 -44.00
CA ASN A 217 5.16 -0.97 -42.65
C ASN A 217 6.55 -1.61 -42.52
N PHE A 218 7.45 -1.35 -43.47
CA PHE A 218 8.80 -1.91 -43.47
C PHE A 218 9.54 -1.75 -42.13
N THR A 219 9.59 -0.54 -41.56
CA THR A 219 10.30 -0.34 -40.29
C THR A 219 9.67 -1.08 -39.12
N PHE A 220 8.39 -1.47 -39.21
CA PHE A 220 7.74 -2.32 -38.22
C PHE A 220 8.09 -3.80 -38.43
N VAL A 221 8.01 -4.30 -39.67
CA VAL A 221 8.37 -5.68 -40.03
C VAL A 221 9.82 -5.99 -39.64
N PHE A 222 10.75 -5.08 -39.96
CA PHE A 222 12.17 -5.23 -39.59
C PHE A 222 12.50 -4.75 -38.17
N ARG A 223 11.49 -4.35 -37.38
CA ARG A 223 11.64 -3.88 -35.99
C ARG A 223 12.65 -2.74 -35.81
N LEU A 224 12.75 -1.87 -36.82
CA LEU A 224 13.59 -0.68 -36.82
C LEU A 224 12.89 0.54 -36.20
N ASN A 225 11.55 0.53 -36.12
CA ASN A 225 10.78 1.62 -35.51
C ASN A 225 11.12 1.83 -34.02
N ASP A 226 11.44 0.75 -33.31
CA ASP A 226 11.76 0.75 -31.88
C ASP A 226 13.27 0.66 -31.63
N ALA A 227 14.08 0.72 -32.69
CA ALA A 227 15.52 0.65 -32.62
C ALA A 227 16.11 2.04 -32.34
N SER A 228 17.18 2.09 -31.57
CA SER A 228 17.91 3.34 -31.30
C SER A 228 19.20 3.40 -32.12
N LEU A 229 19.42 4.50 -32.82
CA LEU A 229 20.69 4.76 -33.49
C LEU A 229 21.77 5.01 -32.43
N LYS A 230 22.82 4.18 -32.43
CA LYS A 230 23.96 4.29 -31.52
C LYS A 230 25.18 4.75 -32.30
N GLN A 231 26.00 5.59 -31.68
CA GLN A 231 27.29 5.99 -32.24
C GLN A 231 28.42 5.31 -31.46
N SER A 232 29.36 4.70 -32.17
CA SER A 232 30.62 4.21 -31.63
C SER A 232 31.76 4.67 -32.53
N GLY A 233 32.59 5.58 -32.05
CA GLY A 233 33.58 6.26 -32.88
C GLY A 233 32.93 7.02 -34.04
N THR A 234 33.32 6.69 -35.27
CA THR A 234 32.78 7.28 -36.51
C THR A 234 31.61 6.49 -37.09
N THR A 235 31.21 5.38 -36.47
CA THR A 235 30.18 4.49 -36.99
C THR A 235 28.86 4.73 -36.27
N PHE A 236 27.79 4.88 -37.05
CA PHE A 236 26.41 4.95 -36.58
C PHE A 236 25.73 3.62 -36.88
N THR A 237 25.22 2.95 -35.84
CA THR A 237 24.61 1.62 -35.92
C THR A 237 23.14 1.67 -35.54
N LEU A 238 22.28 1.16 -36.42
CA LEU A 238 20.88 0.85 -36.13
C LEU A 238 20.69 -0.66 -36.29
N GLU A 239 20.14 -1.32 -35.28
CA GLU A 239 19.89 -2.76 -35.31
C GLU A 239 18.43 -3.03 -34.93
N SER A 240 17.79 -3.99 -35.60
CA SER A 240 16.45 -4.49 -35.24
C SER A 240 16.33 -4.71 -33.72
N SER A 241 15.25 -4.20 -33.12
CA SER A 241 15.06 -4.24 -31.66
C SER A 241 14.87 -5.66 -31.09
N GLY A 242 14.65 -6.64 -31.96
CA GLY A 242 14.58 -8.07 -31.68
C GLY A 242 14.58 -8.86 -32.99
N ASP A 243 14.51 -10.18 -32.88
CA ASP A 243 14.43 -11.08 -34.03
C ASP A 243 13.10 -10.85 -34.80
N ILE A 244 13.18 -10.69 -36.12
CA ILE A 244 12.03 -10.39 -36.98
C ILE A 244 11.19 -11.64 -37.29
N GLY A 245 11.73 -12.83 -37.05
CA GLY A 245 11.03 -14.10 -37.20
C GLY A 245 10.06 -14.43 -36.06
N VAL A 246 10.12 -13.68 -34.96
CA VAL A 246 9.30 -13.90 -33.76
C VAL A 246 7.83 -13.56 -34.02
N TYR A 247 6.93 -14.44 -33.59
CA TYR A 247 5.49 -14.23 -33.74
C TYR A 247 4.96 -13.12 -32.82
N SER A 248 3.92 -12.43 -33.28
CA SER A 248 3.14 -11.50 -32.45
C SER A 248 2.24 -12.25 -31.48
N THR A 249 1.98 -11.67 -30.30
CA THR A 249 1.00 -12.21 -29.34
C THR A 249 -0.43 -12.23 -29.87
N PHE A 250 -0.71 -11.51 -30.96
CA PHE A 250 -2.02 -11.50 -31.62
C PHE A 250 -2.21 -12.64 -32.63
N LYS A 251 -1.16 -13.41 -32.96
CA LYS A 251 -1.29 -14.60 -33.81
C LYS A 251 -2.15 -15.65 -33.10
N THR A 252 -3.04 -16.27 -33.86
CA THR A 252 -3.91 -17.34 -33.34
C THR A 252 -3.11 -18.61 -33.13
N LEU A 253 -3.53 -19.46 -32.19
CA LEU A 253 -2.91 -20.74 -31.94
C LEU A 253 -2.93 -21.65 -33.18
N SER A 254 -3.97 -21.55 -34.00
CA SER A 254 -4.00 -22.21 -35.32
C SER A 254 -2.86 -21.79 -36.23
N SER A 255 -2.52 -20.50 -36.27
CA SER A 255 -1.40 -19.99 -37.08
C SER A 255 -0.02 -20.40 -36.54
N LEU A 256 0.04 -20.86 -35.29
CA LEU A 256 1.24 -21.42 -34.68
C LEU A 256 1.37 -22.94 -34.89
N GLY A 257 0.36 -23.58 -35.50
CA GLY A 257 0.38 -25.02 -35.80
C GLY A 257 -0.49 -25.89 -34.89
N ILE A 258 -1.30 -25.30 -33.99
CA ILE A 258 -2.26 -26.06 -33.19
C ILE A 258 -3.52 -26.33 -34.04
N SER A 259 -3.70 -27.58 -34.47
CA SER A 259 -4.73 -27.96 -35.45
C SER A 259 -6.11 -28.28 -34.87
N SER A 260 -6.23 -28.47 -33.55
CA SER A 260 -7.51 -28.72 -32.87
C SER A 260 -7.51 -28.16 -31.45
N ASP A 261 -8.70 -27.92 -30.91
CA ASP A 261 -8.85 -27.52 -29.51
C ASP A 261 -8.24 -28.60 -28.59
N THR A 262 -7.57 -28.17 -27.55
CA THR A 262 -6.73 -29.04 -26.71
C THR A 262 -6.60 -28.47 -25.29
N THR A 263 -5.91 -29.20 -24.41
CA THR A 263 -5.65 -28.78 -23.03
C THR A 263 -4.18 -28.96 -22.69
N ILE A 264 -3.62 -27.99 -21.97
CA ILE A 264 -2.34 -28.13 -21.29
C ILE A 264 -2.55 -28.04 -19.77
N LYS A 265 -1.60 -28.52 -18.99
CA LYS A 265 -1.56 -28.35 -17.55
C LYS A 265 -0.30 -27.59 -17.16
N ILE A 266 -0.45 -26.64 -16.25
CA ILE A 266 0.68 -25.98 -15.59
C ILE A 266 0.50 -26.16 -14.09
N ASN A 267 1.48 -26.77 -13.42
CA ASN A 267 1.37 -27.15 -12.01
C ASN A 267 0.08 -27.92 -11.69
N GLY A 268 -0.28 -28.86 -12.59
CA GLY A 268 -1.48 -29.69 -12.50
C GLY A 268 -2.81 -28.98 -12.77
N LYS A 269 -2.81 -27.66 -13.03
CA LYS A 269 -4.03 -26.89 -13.37
C LYS A 269 -4.30 -26.95 -14.87
N GLU A 270 -5.51 -27.33 -15.25
CA GLU A 270 -5.92 -27.46 -16.64
C GLU A 270 -6.24 -26.11 -17.29
N ILE A 271 -5.70 -25.88 -18.49
CA ILE A 271 -5.95 -24.72 -19.33
C ILE A 271 -6.42 -25.20 -20.70
N THR A 272 -7.70 -24.93 -21.02
CA THR A 272 -8.26 -25.24 -22.34
C THR A 272 -7.87 -24.18 -23.37
N LEU A 273 -7.28 -24.66 -24.46
CA LEU A 273 -6.81 -23.89 -25.60
C LEU A 273 -7.71 -24.15 -26.80
N LYS A 274 -8.21 -23.08 -27.40
CA LYS A 274 -8.94 -23.11 -28.67
C LYS A 274 -8.03 -22.70 -29.80
N THR A 275 -8.21 -23.29 -30.97
CA THR A 275 -7.47 -22.90 -32.18
C THR A 275 -7.63 -21.42 -32.54
N SER A 276 -8.77 -20.81 -32.18
CA SER A 276 -9.08 -19.39 -32.35
C SER A 276 -8.48 -18.47 -31.29
N ASP A 277 -7.99 -19.00 -30.17
CA ASP A 277 -7.31 -18.19 -29.16
C ASP A 277 -6.06 -17.55 -29.77
N THR A 278 -5.70 -16.35 -29.33
CA THR A 278 -4.39 -15.78 -29.61
C THR A 278 -3.39 -16.18 -28.52
N LEU A 279 -2.09 -16.09 -28.81
CA LEU A 279 -1.05 -16.26 -27.79
C LEU A 279 -1.29 -15.34 -26.58
N GLN A 280 -1.77 -14.11 -26.80
CA GLN A 280 -2.15 -13.20 -25.71
C GLN A 280 -3.26 -13.77 -24.83
N THR A 281 -4.35 -14.27 -25.44
CA THR A 281 -5.47 -14.84 -24.67
C THR A 281 -5.08 -16.14 -23.97
N MET A 282 -4.19 -16.94 -24.54
CA MET A 282 -3.59 -18.09 -23.88
C MET A 282 -2.82 -17.68 -22.61
N LEU A 283 -1.93 -16.69 -22.70
CA LEU A 283 -1.17 -16.19 -21.54
C LEU A 283 -2.10 -15.65 -20.45
N GLN A 284 -3.17 -14.95 -20.84
CA GLN A 284 -4.20 -14.48 -19.90
C GLN A 284 -4.91 -15.65 -19.21
N LYS A 285 -5.28 -16.70 -19.95
CA LYS A 285 -5.88 -17.91 -19.36
C LYS A 285 -4.93 -18.55 -18.35
N ILE A 286 -3.65 -18.68 -18.67
CA ILE A 286 -2.65 -19.20 -17.72
C ILE A 286 -2.60 -18.34 -16.46
N ASN A 287 -2.47 -17.01 -16.59
CA ASN A 287 -2.37 -16.09 -15.46
C ASN A 287 -3.61 -16.06 -14.56
N ASN A 288 -4.79 -16.33 -15.14
CA ASN A 288 -6.05 -16.36 -14.40
C ASN A 288 -6.30 -17.72 -13.72
N THR A 289 -5.82 -18.82 -14.31
CA THR A 289 -6.05 -20.18 -13.82
C THR A 289 -4.97 -20.65 -12.84
N VAL A 290 -3.73 -20.22 -13.02
CA VAL A 290 -2.56 -20.70 -12.27
C VAL A 290 -2.15 -19.68 -11.21
N SER A 291 -2.38 -20.01 -9.94
CA SER A 291 -2.22 -19.05 -8.84
C SER A 291 -0.77 -18.79 -8.45
N ASP A 292 0.14 -19.74 -8.68
CA ASP A 292 1.53 -19.76 -8.21
C ASP A 292 2.57 -19.42 -9.30
N VAL A 293 2.14 -19.23 -10.54
CA VAL A 293 2.98 -18.85 -11.69
C VAL A 293 2.43 -17.61 -12.37
N TYR A 294 3.31 -16.76 -12.91
CA TYR A 294 2.95 -15.73 -13.88
C TYR A 294 3.59 -16.04 -15.23
N ALA A 295 2.79 -16.04 -16.29
CA ALA A 295 3.16 -16.28 -17.66
C ALA A 295 3.29 -14.96 -18.42
N THR A 296 4.41 -14.81 -19.12
CA THR A 296 4.71 -13.67 -19.98
C THR A 296 5.23 -14.13 -21.33
N TYR A 297 5.35 -13.21 -22.27
CA TYR A 297 6.00 -13.44 -23.55
C TYR A 297 7.11 -12.41 -23.72
N ASP A 298 8.34 -12.89 -23.86
CA ASP A 298 9.46 -12.06 -24.29
C ASP A 298 9.39 -11.93 -25.82
N ASP A 299 8.93 -10.77 -26.27
CA ASP A 299 8.69 -10.50 -27.67
C ASP A 299 9.96 -10.24 -28.48
N LYS A 300 11.13 -10.15 -27.84
CA LYS A 300 12.43 -9.99 -28.50
C LYS A 300 13.05 -11.34 -28.84
N SER A 301 12.93 -12.30 -27.92
CA SER A 301 13.43 -13.68 -28.09
C SER A 301 12.36 -14.65 -28.59
N GLY A 302 11.08 -14.27 -28.52
CA GLY A 302 9.94 -15.11 -28.90
C GLY A 302 9.64 -16.22 -27.89
N GLN A 303 9.95 -16.04 -26.62
CA GLN A 303 9.79 -17.10 -25.62
C GLN A 303 8.60 -16.82 -24.70
N ILE A 304 7.79 -17.84 -24.45
CA ILE A 304 6.88 -17.86 -23.29
C ILE A 304 7.75 -18.06 -22.05
N VAL A 305 7.59 -17.19 -21.06
CA VAL A 305 8.32 -17.25 -19.79
C VAL A 305 7.32 -17.42 -18.66
N LEU A 306 7.38 -18.57 -18.00
CA LEU A 306 6.65 -18.88 -16.78
C LEU A 306 7.58 -18.64 -15.59
N THR A 307 7.18 -17.78 -14.67
CA THR A 307 7.95 -17.45 -13.46
C THR A 307 7.14 -17.81 -12.23
N SER A 308 7.72 -18.51 -11.26
CA SER A 308 7.06 -18.76 -9.97
C SER A 308 6.80 -17.42 -9.28
N LYS A 309 5.63 -17.21 -8.68
CA LYS A 309 5.31 -15.95 -7.99
C LYS A 309 6.05 -15.80 -6.66
N THR A 310 6.48 -16.91 -6.08
CA THR A 310 7.32 -16.95 -4.88
C THR A 310 8.72 -17.40 -5.26
N THR A 311 9.70 -16.91 -4.50
CA THR A 311 11.09 -17.38 -4.57
C THR A 311 11.23 -18.76 -3.94
N GLY A 312 12.38 -19.40 -4.13
CA GLY A 312 12.69 -20.73 -3.64
C GLY A 312 12.66 -21.78 -4.75
N ASP A 313 12.82 -23.03 -4.34
CA ASP A 313 12.89 -24.24 -5.16
C ASP A 313 11.52 -24.70 -5.72
N ASN A 314 10.69 -23.76 -6.18
CA ASN A 314 9.35 -24.06 -6.67
C ASN A 314 9.43 -24.72 -8.06
N ILE A 315 8.95 -25.94 -8.21
CA ILE A 315 8.92 -26.61 -9.51
C ILE A 315 7.83 -25.98 -10.38
N ILE A 316 8.12 -25.77 -11.67
CA ILE A 316 7.13 -25.43 -12.69
C ILE A 316 7.02 -26.63 -13.61
N SER A 317 5.88 -27.32 -13.56
CA SER A 317 5.56 -28.45 -14.44
C SER A 317 4.65 -27.97 -15.56
N VAL A 318 4.97 -28.40 -16.78
CA VAL A 318 4.14 -28.17 -17.97
C VAL A 318 3.86 -29.52 -18.60
N GLU A 319 2.58 -29.86 -18.73
CA GLU A 319 2.14 -31.15 -19.26
C GLU A 319 1.06 -30.92 -20.33
N GLY A 320 0.89 -31.86 -21.24
CA GLY A 320 -0.09 -31.76 -22.32
C GLY A 320 0.25 -32.69 -23.48
N ASP A 321 -0.63 -32.72 -24.47
CA ASP A 321 -0.39 -33.42 -25.71
C ASP A 321 0.62 -32.66 -26.58
N ASN A 322 1.47 -33.38 -27.32
CA ASN A 322 2.44 -32.82 -28.26
C ASN A 322 1.79 -31.92 -29.33
N ILE A 323 0.51 -32.15 -29.67
CA ILE A 323 -0.27 -31.27 -30.55
C ILE A 323 -0.35 -29.82 -30.01
N ALA A 324 -0.20 -29.62 -28.70
CA ALA A 324 -0.12 -28.32 -28.05
C ALA A 324 1.33 -27.94 -27.73
N LEU A 325 2.08 -28.84 -27.08
CA LEU A 325 3.39 -28.51 -26.51
C LEU A 325 4.45 -28.22 -27.57
N THR A 326 4.49 -28.97 -28.68
CA THR A 326 5.53 -28.79 -29.70
C THR A 326 5.37 -27.52 -30.53
N PRO A 327 4.16 -27.16 -31.02
CA PRO A 327 3.93 -25.86 -31.65
C PRO A 327 4.24 -24.68 -30.74
N LEU A 328 3.95 -24.81 -29.45
CA LEU A 328 4.23 -23.80 -28.43
C LEU A 328 5.66 -23.85 -27.87
N LYS A 329 6.48 -24.80 -28.32
CA LYS A 329 7.86 -25.02 -27.84
C LYS A 329 7.95 -25.18 -26.33
N LEU A 330 6.92 -25.75 -25.73
CA LEU A 330 6.79 -26.03 -24.29
C LEU A 330 7.19 -27.47 -23.94
N ASP A 331 7.55 -28.29 -24.93
CA ASP A 331 8.04 -29.65 -24.69
C ASP A 331 9.45 -29.66 -24.06
N ASP A 332 9.84 -30.81 -23.51
CA ASP A 332 11.13 -31.00 -22.83
C ASP A 332 12.35 -30.83 -23.76
N VAL A 333 12.16 -30.87 -25.08
CA VAL A 333 13.23 -30.74 -26.07
C VAL A 333 13.56 -29.28 -26.34
N ASN A 334 12.54 -28.43 -26.42
CA ASN A 334 12.69 -27.03 -26.81
C ASN A 334 12.70 -26.07 -25.62
N SER A 335 12.19 -26.49 -24.47
CA SER A 335 12.10 -25.66 -23.28
C SER A 335 13.34 -25.74 -22.39
N THR A 336 13.47 -24.75 -21.51
CA THR A 336 14.51 -24.73 -20.47
C THR A 336 13.88 -24.42 -19.13
N PHE A 337 14.22 -25.20 -18.11
CA PHE A 337 13.80 -24.96 -16.74
C PHE A 337 15.01 -24.63 -15.87
N VAL A 338 14.92 -23.52 -15.14
CA VAL A 338 15.89 -23.07 -14.16
C VAL A 338 15.20 -23.07 -12.80
N LEU A 339 15.66 -23.95 -11.91
CA LEU A 339 15.14 -24.03 -10.55
C LEU A 339 15.59 -22.81 -9.74
N GLY A 340 14.65 -22.17 -9.05
CA GLY A 340 14.90 -21.09 -8.11
C GLY A 340 15.71 -21.60 -6.91
N GLN A 341 16.50 -20.72 -6.34
CA GLN A 341 17.38 -21.06 -5.22
C GLN A 341 16.73 -20.71 -3.90
N LEU A 342 17.13 -21.41 -2.83
CA LEU A 342 16.78 -21.03 -1.46
C LEU A 342 17.72 -19.91 -0.99
N ALA A 343 17.18 -19.00 -0.18
CA ALA A 343 18.03 -18.12 0.59
C ALA A 343 18.75 -18.94 1.65
N GLN A 344 20.00 -18.58 1.94
CA GLN A 344 20.81 -19.26 2.93
C GLN A 344 21.55 -18.21 3.77
N VAL A 345 21.44 -18.36 5.09
CA VAL A 345 22.15 -17.51 6.04
C VAL A 345 22.85 -18.36 7.08
N ARG A 346 23.99 -17.88 7.55
CA ARG A 346 24.65 -18.39 8.76
C ARG A 346 24.48 -17.35 9.86
N VAL A 347 23.90 -17.75 10.98
CA VAL A 347 23.64 -16.89 12.14
C VAL A 347 24.51 -17.35 13.29
N THR A 348 25.29 -16.45 13.88
CA THR A 348 26.06 -16.71 15.09
C THR A 348 25.57 -15.82 16.23
N PHE A 349 25.12 -16.44 17.32
CA PHE A 349 24.66 -15.75 18.53
C PHE A 349 25.17 -16.49 19.78
N ASN A 350 25.73 -15.76 20.74
CA ASN A 350 26.33 -16.33 21.97
C ASN A 350 27.33 -17.47 21.72
N GLY A 351 28.09 -17.40 20.63
CA GLY A 351 29.09 -18.41 20.27
C GLY A 351 28.53 -19.68 19.61
N VAL A 352 27.21 -19.77 19.43
CA VAL A 352 26.55 -20.84 18.69
C VAL A 352 26.28 -20.37 17.26
N THR A 353 26.63 -21.19 16.28
CA THR A 353 26.45 -20.91 14.86
C THR A 353 25.47 -21.90 14.23
N GLU A 354 24.47 -21.38 13.52
CA GLU A 354 23.47 -22.17 12.81
C GLU A 354 23.36 -21.72 11.36
N GLU A 355 23.18 -22.67 10.44
CA GLU A 355 22.84 -22.37 9.04
C GLU A 355 21.35 -22.59 8.83
N LEU A 356 20.70 -21.58 8.26
CA LEU A 356 19.27 -21.56 8.01
C LEU A 356 19.04 -21.44 6.50
N SER A 357 18.03 -22.15 6.01
CA SER A 357 17.55 -22.01 4.63
C SER A 357 16.09 -21.57 4.63
N SER A 358 15.71 -20.74 3.66
CA SER A 358 14.34 -20.26 3.49
C SER A 358 13.98 -20.19 2.01
N LYS A 359 12.70 -20.42 1.70
CA LYS A 359 12.17 -20.15 0.35
C LYS A 359 12.06 -18.66 0.06
N SER A 360 12.12 -17.79 1.08
CA SER A 360 12.06 -16.33 0.92
C SER A 360 13.35 -15.66 1.37
N ASN A 361 13.54 -14.41 0.95
CA ASN A 361 14.60 -13.54 1.46
C ASN A 361 14.29 -12.96 2.85
N THR A 362 13.39 -13.61 3.60
CA THR A 362 13.05 -13.25 4.98
C THR A 362 13.28 -14.47 5.87
N PHE A 363 14.00 -14.25 6.98
CA PHE A 363 14.24 -15.25 8.02
C PHE A 363 13.66 -14.80 9.35
N ILE A 364 13.17 -15.75 10.13
CA ILE A 364 12.79 -15.54 11.52
C ILE A 364 13.70 -16.41 12.37
N TYR A 365 14.44 -15.79 13.29
CA TYR A 365 15.36 -16.46 14.20
C TYR A 365 15.26 -15.85 15.59
N ASN A 366 14.84 -16.62 16.60
CA ASN A 366 14.73 -16.17 18.00
C ASN A 366 14.00 -14.82 18.16
N GLY A 367 12.89 -14.62 17.45
CA GLY A 367 12.11 -13.36 17.48
C GLY A 367 12.69 -12.21 16.66
N LEU A 368 13.84 -12.41 15.99
CA LEU A 368 14.42 -11.49 15.02
C LEU A 368 13.89 -11.82 13.62
N THR A 369 13.33 -10.82 12.94
CA THR A 369 13.01 -10.90 11.51
C THR A 369 14.15 -10.26 10.73
N LEU A 370 14.79 -11.01 9.85
CA LEU A 370 15.86 -10.56 8.96
C LEU A 370 15.31 -10.46 7.53
N ASN A 371 15.50 -9.33 6.86
CA ASN A 371 15.15 -9.15 5.46
C ASN A 371 16.42 -8.93 4.64
N LEU A 372 16.71 -9.85 3.73
CA LEU A 372 17.94 -9.90 2.96
C LEU A 372 17.82 -9.14 1.65
N SER A 373 18.87 -8.41 1.29
CA SER A 373 18.93 -7.56 0.10
C SER A 373 20.12 -7.89 -0.79
N ALA A 374 21.23 -8.36 -0.23
CA ALA A 374 22.43 -8.73 -0.96
C ALA A 374 23.23 -9.82 -0.21
N LEU A 375 24.19 -10.44 -0.91
CA LEU A 375 25.18 -11.32 -0.28
C LEU A 375 26.15 -10.49 0.57
N GLY A 376 26.68 -11.10 1.63
CA GLY A 376 27.68 -10.48 2.51
C GLY A 376 27.36 -10.64 4.00
N SER A 377 28.17 -10.00 4.84
CA SER A 377 28.07 -10.12 6.30
C SER A 377 27.50 -8.85 6.94
N ALA A 378 26.69 -9.01 7.97
CA ALA A 378 26.18 -7.92 8.79
C ALA A 378 26.11 -8.31 10.26
N ILE A 379 26.36 -7.34 11.13
CA ILE A 379 26.18 -7.48 12.57
C ILE A 379 24.84 -6.84 12.92
N VAL A 380 23.94 -7.61 13.51
CA VAL A 380 22.65 -7.13 14.02
C VAL A 380 22.73 -7.02 15.53
N THR A 381 22.56 -5.81 16.06
CA THR A 381 22.51 -5.56 17.50
C THR A 381 21.07 -5.40 17.94
N VAL A 382 20.62 -6.28 18.84
CA VAL A 382 19.30 -6.26 19.45
C VAL A 382 19.40 -5.72 20.87
N GLY A 383 18.51 -4.80 21.20
CA GLY A 383 18.43 -4.24 22.53
C GLY A 383 17.05 -3.66 22.83
N THR A 384 16.85 -3.24 24.06
CA THR A 384 15.66 -2.47 24.44
C THR A 384 15.76 -1.04 23.88
N ASP A 385 14.70 -0.57 23.22
CA ASP A 385 14.57 0.78 22.68
C ASP A 385 14.21 1.76 23.80
N ARG A 386 15.24 2.17 24.55
CA ARG A 386 15.11 3.05 25.72
C ARG A 386 14.47 4.39 25.38
N ASP A 387 14.81 4.95 24.22
CA ASP A 387 14.26 6.24 23.78
C ASP A 387 12.75 6.15 23.57
N LYS A 388 12.27 5.07 22.95
CA LYS A 388 10.83 4.85 22.83
C LYS A 388 10.15 4.58 24.16
N ILE A 389 10.81 3.98 25.15
CA ILE A 389 10.24 3.87 26.51
C ILE A 389 10.00 5.26 27.09
N VAL A 390 10.99 6.14 27.01
CA VAL A 390 10.88 7.53 27.52
C VAL A 390 9.77 8.27 26.80
N GLU A 391 9.69 8.18 25.47
CA GLU A 391 8.63 8.79 24.65
C GLU A 391 7.24 8.29 25.08
N ARG A 392 7.06 6.99 25.26
CA ARG A 392 5.77 6.41 25.66
C ARG A 392 5.38 6.80 27.08
N VAL A 393 6.33 6.88 28.01
CA VAL A 393 6.05 7.36 29.38
C VAL A 393 5.69 8.86 29.38
N LYS A 394 6.32 9.65 28.52
CA LYS A 394 5.97 11.07 28.31
C LYS A 394 4.55 11.23 27.79
N ASP A 395 4.15 10.40 26.83
CA ASP A 395 2.77 10.37 26.34
C ASP A 395 1.77 10.00 27.44
N PHE A 396 2.13 9.04 28.30
CA PHE A 396 1.31 8.69 29.46
C PHE A 396 1.13 9.89 30.39
N VAL A 397 2.21 10.61 30.70
CA VAL A 397 2.18 11.83 31.53
C VAL A 397 1.28 12.89 30.89
N ASN A 398 1.35 13.08 29.57
CA ASN A 398 0.49 14.00 28.85
C ASN A 398 -0.99 13.60 28.95
N LYS A 399 -1.32 12.33 28.68
CA LYS A 399 -2.70 11.83 28.75
C LYS A 399 -3.28 11.85 30.16
N TRP A 400 -2.46 11.56 31.17
CA TRP A 400 -2.81 11.73 32.57
C TRP A 400 -3.15 13.19 32.90
N ASN A 401 -2.28 14.11 32.47
CA ASN A 401 -2.45 15.54 32.73
C ASN A 401 -3.68 16.10 32.03
N GLU A 402 -3.97 15.68 30.79
CA GLU A 402 -5.22 16.02 30.09
C GLU A 402 -6.46 15.56 30.88
N LEU A 403 -6.48 14.30 31.35
CA LEU A 403 -7.61 13.75 32.09
C LEU A 403 -7.81 14.46 33.44
N THR A 404 -6.75 14.57 34.24
CA THR A 404 -6.83 15.15 35.58
C THR A 404 -7.16 16.64 35.55
N ASP A 405 -6.64 17.39 34.58
CA ASP A 405 -7.01 18.78 34.35
C ASP A 405 -8.47 18.93 33.94
N PHE A 406 -8.97 18.06 33.06
CA PHE A 406 -10.36 18.03 32.66
C PHE A 406 -11.29 17.75 33.87
N LEU A 407 -11.00 16.69 34.63
CA LEU A 407 -11.80 16.33 35.81
C LEU A 407 -11.79 17.44 36.87
N TYR A 408 -10.62 18.00 37.17
CA TYR A 408 -10.49 19.12 38.11
C TYR A 408 -11.26 20.34 37.64
N THR A 409 -11.17 20.67 36.35
CA THR A 409 -11.90 21.80 35.77
C THR A 409 -13.41 21.57 35.90
N LYS A 410 -13.93 20.38 35.59
CA LYS A 410 -15.37 20.08 35.75
C LYS A 410 -15.90 20.16 37.18
N ILE A 411 -15.09 19.85 38.19
CA ILE A 411 -15.51 19.99 39.61
C ILE A 411 -15.29 21.39 40.20
N THR A 412 -14.59 22.29 39.50
CA THR A 412 -14.25 23.64 40.02
C THR A 412 -14.77 24.81 39.18
N GLU A 413 -15.02 24.61 37.89
CA GLU A 413 -15.45 25.65 36.96
C GLU A 413 -16.80 26.26 37.37
N ASP A 414 -16.91 27.58 37.25
CA ASP A 414 -18.17 28.30 37.46
C ASP A 414 -19.05 28.24 36.22
N LYS A 415 -20.36 28.35 36.43
CA LYS A 415 -21.32 28.53 35.33
C LYS A 415 -21.01 29.82 34.57
N VAL A 416 -21.23 29.80 33.26
CA VAL A 416 -21.12 30.99 32.41
C VAL A 416 -22.11 32.06 32.89
N LYS A 417 -21.62 33.30 33.07
CA LYS A 417 -22.40 34.46 33.51
C LYS A 417 -22.59 35.43 32.36
N GLY A 418 -23.71 36.16 32.35
CA GLY A 418 -23.94 37.28 31.43
C GLY A 418 -24.36 36.89 30.00
N LYS A 419 -24.73 35.64 29.76
CA LYS A 419 -25.33 35.16 28.50
C LYS A 419 -26.68 34.51 28.78
N SER A 420 -27.66 34.66 27.89
CA SER A 420 -28.88 33.84 27.93
C SER A 420 -28.59 32.42 27.40
N GLU A 421 -29.43 31.44 27.75
CA GLU A 421 -29.22 30.05 27.32
C GLU A 421 -29.20 29.90 25.79
N ASP A 422 -29.93 30.73 25.06
CA ASP A 422 -29.94 30.75 23.59
C ASP A 422 -28.63 31.28 22.97
N GLN A 423 -27.83 32.01 23.75
CA GLN A 423 -26.54 32.56 23.33
C GLN A 423 -25.36 31.65 23.71
N MET A 424 -25.61 30.59 24.48
CA MET A 424 -24.58 29.66 24.93
C MET A 424 -24.40 28.52 23.91
N ASN A 425 -23.14 28.17 23.62
CA ASN A 425 -22.85 26.92 22.91
C ASN A 425 -23.06 25.70 23.83
N GLU A 426 -22.96 24.49 23.27
CA GLU A 426 -23.20 23.27 24.05
C GLU A 426 -22.22 23.11 25.23
N ASP A 427 -20.96 23.53 25.14
CA ASP A 427 -20.01 23.42 26.26
C ASP A 427 -20.30 24.44 27.36
N GLU A 428 -20.65 25.67 26.98
CA GLU A 428 -21.04 26.74 27.89
C GLU A 428 -22.30 26.37 28.69
N LYS A 429 -23.27 25.69 28.04
CA LYS A 429 -24.47 25.16 28.71
C LYS A 429 -24.17 24.10 29.77
N LEU A 430 -23.09 23.34 29.57
CA LEU A 430 -22.68 22.27 30.48
C LEU A 430 -21.72 22.74 31.57
N GLN A 431 -21.14 23.93 31.42
CA GLN A 431 -20.11 24.45 32.30
C GLN A 431 -20.64 24.68 33.72
N GLY A 432 -19.91 24.18 34.71
CA GLY A 432 -20.21 24.38 36.13
C GLY A 432 -21.41 23.59 36.64
N LEU A 433 -22.02 22.73 35.80
CA LEU A 433 -23.07 21.80 36.23
C LEU A 433 -22.54 20.73 37.20
N LEU A 434 -21.26 20.38 37.08
CA LEU A 434 -20.58 19.37 37.90
C LEU A 434 -19.75 19.99 39.03
N LYS A 435 -19.89 21.29 39.26
CA LYS A 435 -19.16 21.99 40.33
C LYS A 435 -19.53 21.38 41.68
N ASN A 436 -18.52 21.03 42.48
CA ASN A 436 -18.68 20.37 43.77
C ASN A 436 -19.41 19.02 43.73
N ASP A 437 -19.50 18.37 42.57
CA ASP A 437 -20.10 17.04 42.47
C ASP A 437 -19.32 16.02 43.32
N ALA A 438 -19.97 15.44 44.32
CA ALA A 438 -19.33 14.54 45.29
C ALA A 438 -18.84 13.24 44.65
N PHE A 439 -19.56 12.74 43.63
CA PHE A 439 -19.20 11.51 42.93
C PHE A 439 -17.94 11.71 42.08
N LEU A 440 -17.90 12.78 41.30
CA LEU A 440 -16.77 13.14 40.44
C LEU A 440 -15.54 13.52 41.26
N ARG A 441 -15.73 14.23 42.38
CA ARG A 441 -14.65 14.49 43.34
C ARG A 441 -14.05 13.20 43.87
N ARG A 442 -14.88 12.22 44.26
CA ARG A 442 -14.41 10.89 44.67
C ARG A 442 -13.65 10.15 43.55
N ILE A 443 -14.08 10.25 42.29
CA ILE A 443 -13.35 9.69 41.15
C ILE A 443 -11.98 10.37 41.01
N PHE A 444 -11.95 11.71 41.03
CA PHE A 444 -10.73 12.49 40.93
C PHE A 444 -9.74 12.15 42.05
N ASP A 445 -10.21 12.02 43.29
CA ASP A 445 -9.38 11.62 44.43
C ASP A 445 -8.85 10.19 44.27
N LYS A 446 -9.64 9.26 43.71
CA LYS A 446 -9.15 7.91 43.37
C LYS A 446 -8.01 7.95 42.35
N PHE A 447 -8.12 8.78 41.30
CA PHE A 447 -7.02 8.97 40.35
C PHE A 447 -5.76 9.48 41.07
N ARG A 448 -5.89 10.52 41.89
CA ARG A 448 -4.74 11.06 42.64
C ARG A 448 -4.08 10.04 43.56
N ASN A 449 -4.86 9.16 44.18
CA ASN A 449 -4.31 8.14 45.08
C ASN A 449 -3.38 7.16 44.35
N PHE A 450 -3.62 6.87 43.07
CA PHE A 450 -2.73 6.02 42.26
C PHE A 450 -1.30 6.57 42.16
N LEU A 451 -1.11 7.89 42.25
CA LEU A 451 0.22 8.51 42.18
C LEU A 451 1.13 8.13 43.36
N THR A 452 0.52 7.66 44.45
CA THR A 452 1.21 7.29 45.69
C THR A 452 1.21 5.80 45.96
N VAL A 453 0.63 5.00 45.05
CA VAL A 453 0.60 3.54 45.20
C VAL A 453 2.03 3.01 45.13
N ASN A 454 2.35 2.14 46.09
CA ASN A 454 3.60 1.43 46.15
C ASN A 454 3.44 0.06 45.48
N VAL A 455 4.36 -0.28 44.60
CA VAL A 455 4.45 -1.60 43.98
C VAL A 455 5.87 -2.12 44.18
N ASN A 456 6.02 -3.23 44.90
CA ASN A 456 7.32 -3.85 45.21
C ASN A 456 8.35 -2.88 45.82
N GLY A 457 7.90 -1.99 46.72
CA GLY A 457 8.77 -1.01 47.36
C GLY A 457 9.09 0.21 46.49
N LYS A 458 8.58 0.29 45.26
CA LYS A 458 8.78 1.40 44.33
C LYS A 458 7.51 2.23 44.17
N THR A 459 7.70 3.51 43.87
CA THR A 459 6.66 4.50 43.59
C THR A 459 6.93 5.15 42.23
N LEU A 460 5.95 5.88 41.68
CA LEU A 460 6.13 6.65 40.44
C LEU A 460 7.31 7.64 40.52
N ARG A 461 7.62 8.17 41.71
CA ARG A 461 8.79 9.04 41.93
C ARG A 461 10.11 8.34 41.66
N ASP A 462 10.20 7.03 41.88
CA ASP A 462 11.40 6.26 41.59
C ASP A 462 11.65 6.16 40.09
N LEU A 463 10.59 6.18 39.28
CA LEU A 463 10.63 6.22 37.82
C LEU A 463 10.80 7.64 37.26
N GLY A 464 10.98 8.66 38.11
CA GLY A 464 11.06 10.06 37.67
C GLY A 464 9.71 10.74 37.45
N ILE A 465 8.59 10.09 37.77
CA ILE A 465 7.26 10.68 37.67
C ILE A 465 6.88 11.30 39.02
N SER A 466 6.72 12.62 39.06
CA SER A 466 6.43 13.35 40.30
C SER A 466 5.17 14.19 40.21
N SER A 467 4.42 14.26 41.31
CA SER A 467 3.24 15.13 41.45
C SER A 467 3.58 16.39 42.26
N GLY A 468 3.08 17.53 41.80
CA GLY A 468 3.12 18.81 42.52
C GLY A 468 4.13 19.82 41.99
N ASP A 469 3.97 21.07 42.42
CA ASP A 469 4.84 22.19 42.03
C ASP A 469 6.14 22.22 42.87
N THR A 470 7.25 22.62 42.25
CA THR A 470 8.46 23.01 42.99
C THR A 470 8.25 24.40 43.60
N GLY A 471 8.20 24.49 44.93
CA GLY A 471 8.08 25.76 45.67
C GLY A 471 6.72 25.96 46.35
N ARG A 472 6.26 27.22 46.49
CA ARG A 472 4.99 27.58 47.16
C ARG A 472 3.75 27.49 46.25
N GLY A 473 3.91 27.03 45.01
CA GLY A 473 2.79 26.79 44.10
C GLY A 473 1.99 25.57 44.54
N PHE A 474 0.66 25.63 44.42
CA PHE A 474 -0.22 24.48 44.68
C PHE A 474 -1.14 24.16 43.49
N GLN A 475 -0.98 24.86 42.36
CA GLN A 475 -1.95 24.80 41.26
C GLN A 475 -1.93 23.44 40.55
N ASN A 476 -0.74 22.93 40.21
CA ASN A 476 -0.63 21.61 39.59
C ASN A 476 -0.92 20.50 40.61
N THR A 477 -0.52 20.70 41.87
CA THR A 477 -0.85 19.81 42.98
C THR A 477 -2.37 19.67 43.15
N MET A 478 -3.14 20.76 43.09
CA MET A 478 -4.60 20.74 43.19
C MET A 478 -5.24 20.07 41.97
N ARG A 479 -4.67 20.28 40.77
CA ARG A 479 -5.12 19.66 39.51
C ARG A 479 -4.74 18.19 39.36
N GLY A 480 -3.88 17.65 40.22
CA GLY A 480 -3.44 16.24 40.14
C GLY A 480 -2.46 15.98 38.98
N LYS A 481 -1.81 17.03 38.46
CA LYS A 481 -0.84 16.92 37.37
C LYS A 481 0.47 16.32 37.83
N ILE A 482 1.12 15.63 36.92
CA ILE A 482 2.42 14.99 37.08
C ILE A 482 3.43 15.50 36.05
N THR A 483 4.71 15.38 36.39
CA THR A 483 5.84 15.73 35.52
C THR A 483 6.78 14.53 35.40
N LEU A 484 7.54 14.47 34.30
CA LEU A 484 8.53 13.44 34.05
C LEU A 484 9.94 14.03 34.10
N ASP A 485 10.79 13.42 34.92
CA ASP A 485 12.24 13.54 34.88
C ASP A 485 12.78 12.43 33.97
N GLU A 486 13.12 12.79 32.72
CA GLU A 486 13.57 11.85 31.70
C GLU A 486 14.91 11.19 32.07
N ASP A 487 15.82 11.91 32.74
CA ASP A 487 17.13 11.39 33.16
C ASP A 487 16.98 10.34 34.27
N ARG A 488 16.07 10.59 35.22
CA ARG A 488 15.77 9.63 36.27
C ARG A 488 15.07 8.38 35.73
N LEU A 489 14.18 8.55 34.74
CA LEU A 489 13.57 7.41 34.05
C LEU A 489 14.64 6.59 33.32
N ARG A 490 15.55 7.23 32.58
CA ARG A 490 16.66 6.57 31.89
C ARG A 490 17.55 5.76 32.83
N LYS A 491 17.91 6.33 33.99
CA LYS A 491 18.66 5.61 35.03
C LYS A 491 17.90 4.46 35.68
N PHE A 492 16.57 4.48 35.65
CA PHE A 492 15.75 3.42 36.21
C PHE A 492 15.62 2.22 35.26
N ILE A 493 15.64 2.46 33.95
CA ILE A 493 15.55 1.42 32.92
C ILE A 493 16.91 0.81 32.54
N ASP A 494 18.01 1.46 32.92
CA ASP A 494 19.37 0.90 32.91
C ASP A 494 19.58 -0.04 34.11
#